data_AF-X1G5M7-F1
#
_entry.id   AF-X1G5M7-F1
#
_cell.length_a   1.000
_cell.length_b   1.000
_cell.length_c   1.000
_cell.angle_alpha   90.00
_cell.angle_beta   90.00
_cell.angle_gamma   90.00
#
_symmetry.space_group_name_H-M   'P 1'
#
loop_
_entity.id
_entity.type
_entity.pdbx_description
1 polymer ?
#
loop_
_entity_poly.entity_id
_entity_poly.type
_entity_poly.pdbx_seq_one_letter_code
_entity_poly.pdbx_strand_id
1 'polypeptide(L)'
;ARIDEREYKKIVTDLIKFLRSKRSTILRQLRKQMAEAVQAFAYEKAAMCRDRIRLIERLDRRGTPDENVQPEVFAADPTQAVEQLQNLLQTPEPVRIIEGIDVANIAGAEAVGSLVKFIDGKPFKNGYRRFKIKTVTGIDDYAMIAEVVKRRYKYALRGEELWPDLVLIDGGLGHLRAAEAALNDMIAKNLREPTKGKSKSEIRNTRIAAIAKREEEIYLQGSSKPVRLARNCPARKLLQYVRDEAHRFAQHYHHILRSKKTLNKKS
;
A
#
# COMPACT_ATOMS: atom_id res chain seq x y z
N ALA A 1 -10.73 1.93 31.13
CA ALA A 1 -9.48 1.67 31.87
C ALA A 1 -8.31 2.18 31.01
N ARG A 2 -7.51 3.12 31.51
CA ARG A 2 -6.28 3.57 30.82
C ARG A 2 -5.22 2.50 31.05
N ILE A 3 -4.83 1.78 30.01
CA ILE A 3 -3.75 0.80 30.06
C ILE A 3 -2.43 1.58 30.12
N ASP A 4 -1.56 1.24 31.07
CA ASP A 4 -0.24 1.85 31.24
C ASP A 4 0.65 1.59 30.00
N GLU A 5 1.48 2.57 29.63
CA GLU A 5 2.28 2.50 28.39
C GLU A 5 3.27 1.32 28.40
N ARG A 6 3.75 0.94 29.59
CA ARG A 6 4.62 -0.23 29.78
C ARG A 6 3.83 -1.54 29.64
N GLU A 7 2.60 -1.56 30.13
CA GLU A 7 1.70 -2.71 30.03
C GLU A 7 1.25 -2.94 28.58
N TYR A 8 0.95 -1.88 27.83
CA TYR A 8 0.68 -1.95 26.40
C TYR A 8 1.89 -2.46 25.60
N LYS A 9 3.10 -1.93 25.85
CA LYS A 9 4.33 -2.43 25.21
C LYS A 9 4.56 -3.92 25.49
N LYS A 10 4.26 -4.38 26.70
CA LYS A 10 4.35 -5.80 27.07
C LYS A 10 3.32 -6.66 26.33
N ILE A 11 2.06 -6.22 26.27
CA ILE A 11 0.99 -6.89 25.51
C ILE A 11 1.35 -7.01 24.02
N VAL A 12 1.85 -5.93 23.41
CA VAL A 12 2.28 -5.92 22.01
C VAL A 12 3.47 -6.84 21.78
N THR A 13 4.45 -6.85 22.70
CA THR A 13 5.63 -7.72 22.61
C THR A 13 5.25 -9.19 22.75
N ASP A 14 4.34 -9.51 23.67
CA ASP A 14 3.85 -10.87 23.90
C ASP A 14 2.95 -11.34 22.74
N LEU A 15 2.16 -10.44 22.14
CA LEU A 15 1.41 -10.72 20.92
C LEU A 15 2.35 -10.98 19.73
N ILE A 16 3.42 -10.21 19.57
CA ILE A 16 4.44 -10.44 18.54
C ILE A 16 5.15 -11.78 18.78
N LYS A 17 5.51 -12.11 20.02
CA LYS A 17 6.09 -13.42 20.38
C LYS A 17 5.12 -14.58 20.11
N PHE A 18 3.84 -14.41 20.42
CA PHE A 18 2.79 -15.39 20.18
C PHE A 18 2.53 -15.61 18.68
N LEU A 19 2.50 -14.54 17.89
CA LEU A 19 2.39 -14.61 16.44
C LEU A 19 3.64 -15.26 15.81
N ARG A 20 4.83 -15.06 16.40
CA ARG A 20 6.06 -15.77 16.01
C ARG A 20 6.02 -17.25 16.37
N SER A 21 5.50 -17.63 17.54
CA SER A 21 5.46 -19.04 17.98
C SER A 21 4.41 -19.88 17.22
N LYS A 22 3.28 -19.27 16.83
CA LYS A 22 2.24 -19.93 16.01
C LYS A 22 2.48 -19.82 14.50
N ARG A 23 3.53 -19.13 14.07
CA ARG A 23 3.85 -18.91 12.65
C ARG A 23 4.03 -20.20 11.86
N SER A 24 4.78 -21.15 12.39
CA SER A 24 5.01 -22.44 11.73
C SER A 24 3.71 -23.22 11.55
N THR A 25 2.80 -23.12 12.53
CA THR A 25 1.46 -23.72 12.47
C THR A 25 0.58 -23.04 11.44
N ILE A 26 0.53 -21.70 11.42
CA ILE A 26 -0.26 -20.93 10.44
C ILE A 26 0.27 -21.15 9.01
N LEU A 27 1.58 -21.12 8.80
CA LEU A 27 2.19 -21.39 7.49
C LEU A 27 1.88 -22.81 7.00
N ARG A 28 1.94 -23.80 7.89
CA ARG A 28 1.58 -25.19 7.56
C ARG A 28 0.10 -25.31 7.18
N GLN A 29 -0.79 -24.66 7.91
CA GLN A 29 -2.22 -24.65 7.62
C GLN A 29 -2.53 -23.95 6.30
N LEU A 30 -1.93 -22.78 6.04
CA LEU A 30 -2.09 -22.07 4.77
C LEU A 30 -1.53 -22.87 3.60
N ARG A 31 -0.39 -23.57 3.76
CA ARG A 31 0.16 -24.45 2.71
C ARG A 31 -0.78 -25.63 2.43
N LYS A 32 -1.37 -26.22 3.47
CA LYS A 32 -2.37 -27.28 3.34
C LYS A 32 -3.62 -26.78 2.60
N GLN A 33 -4.18 -25.65 3.02
CA GLN A 33 -5.35 -25.01 2.37
C GLN A 33 -5.06 -24.62 0.91
N MET A 34 -3.84 -24.15 0.62
CA MET A 34 -3.40 -23.86 -0.75
C MET A 34 -3.39 -25.15 -1.60
N ALA A 35 -2.83 -26.24 -1.08
CA ALA A 35 -2.76 -27.52 -1.79
C ALA A 35 -4.16 -28.10 -2.04
N GLU A 36 -5.05 -28.07 -1.04
CA GLU A 36 -6.45 -28.48 -1.17
C GLU A 36 -7.18 -27.63 -2.22
N ALA A 37 -6.96 -26.31 -2.23
CA ALA A 37 -7.56 -25.42 -3.20
C ALA A 37 -7.06 -25.69 -4.64
N VAL A 38 -5.76 -26.01 -4.81
CA VAL A 38 -5.21 -26.43 -6.11
C VAL A 38 -5.84 -27.74 -6.58
N GLN A 39 -5.98 -28.73 -5.69
CA GLN A 39 -6.62 -30.02 -6.02
C GLN A 39 -8.10 -29.86 -6.38
N ALA A 40 -8.80 -28.93 -5.74
CA ALA A 40 -10.20 -28.61 -6.02
C ALA A 40 -10.37 -27.68 -7.24
N PHE A 41 -9.31 -27.36 -7.98
CA PHE A 41 -9.32 -26.38 -9.08
C PHE A 41 -9.80 -24.97 -8.65
N ALA A 42 -9.77 -24.67 -7.35
CA ALA A 42 -10.13 -23.39 -6.76
C ALA A 42 -8.91 -22.43 -6.77
N TYR A 43 -8.49 -22.03 -7.97
CA TYR A 43 -7.25 -21.27 -8.19
C TYR A 43 -7.18 -19.94 -7.44
N GLU A 44 -8.31 -19.27 -7.23
CA GLU A 44 -8.41 -18.02 -6.45
C GLU A 44 -8.06 -18.26 -4.98
N LYS A 45 -8.68 -19.27 -4.36
CA LYS A 45 -8.41 -19.66 -2.98
C LYS A 45 -6.95 -20.10 -2.79
N ALA A 46 -6.37 -20.76 -3.81
CA ALA A 46 -4.95 -21.09 -3.81
C ALA A 46 -4.06 -19.82 -3.88
N ALA A 47 -4.39 -18.86 -4.75
CA ALA A 47 -3.68 -17.59 -4.85
C ALA A 47 -3.75 -16.77 -3.54
N MET A 48 -4.91 -16.77 -2.87
CA MET A 48 -5.08 -16.15 -1.54
C MET A 48 -4.16 -16.78 -0.49
N CYS A 49 -4.12 -18.12 -0.43
CA CYS A 49 -3.27 -18.82 0.52
C CYS A 49 -1.78 -18.56 0.23
N ARG A 50 -1.38 -18.57 -1.04
CA ARG A 50 -0.02 -18.22 -1.51
C ARG A 50 0.39 -16.81 -1.08
N ASP A 51 -0.47 -15.83 -1.29
CA ASP A 51 -0.16 -14.42 -1.00
C ASP A 51 -0.08 -14.17 0.51
N ARG A 52 -0.91 -14.86 1.32
CA ARG A 52 -0.81 -14.88 2.79
C ARG A 52 0.48 -15.56 3.28
N ILE A 53 0.89 -16.67 2.68
CA ILE A 53 2.18 -17.34 2.99
C ILE A 53 3.34 -16.38 2.74
N ARG A 54 3.39 -15.74 1.56
CA ARG A 54 4.43 -14.77 1.19
C ARG A 54 4.47 -13.58 2.14
N LEU A 55 3.31 -13.11 2.61
CA LEU A 55 3.22 -12.03 3.59
C LEU A 55 3.91 -12.42 4.90
N ILE A 56 3.53 -13.57 5.45
CA ILE A 56 4.04 -14.08 6.73
C ILE A 56 5.54 -14.39 6.65
N GLU A 57 6.01 -14.91 5.51
CA GLU A 57 7.44 -15.18 5.28
C GLU A 57 8.26 -13.89 5.16
N ARG A 58 7.70 -12.80 4.61
CA ARG A 58 8.41 -11.51 4.46
C ARG A 58 8.44 -10.65 5.72
N LEU A 59 7.53 -10.87 6.68
CA LEU A 59 7.55 -10.21 8.00
C LEU A 59 8.89 -10.41 8.74
N ASP A 60 9.65 -11.45 8.39
CA ASP A 60 10.89 -11.85 9.03
C ASP A 60 12.13 -11.07 8.57
N ARG A 61 12.09 -10.50 7.35
CA ARG A 61 13.30 -9.99 6.68
C ARG A 61 13.59 -8.50 6.93
N ARG A 62 12.76 -7.78 7.68
CA ARG A 62 12.93 -6.34 7.89
C ARG A 62 12.78 -6.01 9.36
N GLY A 63 13.91 -5.73 10.01
CA GLY A 63 13.96 -5.13 11.34
C GLY A 63 13.11 -3.86 11.35
N THR A 64 12.20 -3.80 12.30
CA THR A 64 11.38 -2.62 12.55
C THR A 64 12.21 -1.56 13.26
N PRO A 65 12.28 -0.35 12.71
CA PRO A 65 12.13 0.82 13.57
C PRO A 65 11.07 1.75 12.97
N ASP A 66 9.97 2.00 13.69
CA ASP A 66 9.89 3.15 14.58
C ASP A 66 8.49 3.24 15.22
N GLU A 67 8.48 3.69 16.47
CA GLU A 67 7.34 3.94 17.32
C GLU A 67 6.64 5.22 16.87
N ASN A 68 5.42 5.07 16.36
CA ASN A 68 4.34 6.06 16.42
C ASN A 68 3.09 5.34 15.91
N VAL A 69 2.47 4.62 16.84
CA VAL A 69 1.11 4.11 16.66
C VAL A 69 0.23 5.33 16.87
N GLN A 70 -0.44 5.81 15.83
CA GLN A 70 -1.72 6.46 16.04
C GLN A 70 -2.70 5.30 16.25
N PRO A 71 -3.19 5.08 17.50
CA PRO A 71 -4.44 4.36 17.65
C PRO A 71 -5.53 5.29 17.09
N GLU A 72 -6.67 4.74 16.71
CA GLU A 72 -7.87 5.49 16.28
C GLU A 72 -7.91 5.86 14.78
N VAL A 73 -8.61 5.02 13.98
CA VAL A 73 -9.67 5.48 13.04
C VAL A 73 -10.67 4.34 12.76
N PHE A 74 -10.29 3.06 12.87
CA PHE A 74 -11.23 1.95 12.63
C PHE A 74 -11.64 1.25 13.94
N ALA A 75 -12.65 1.81 14.61
CA ALA A 75 -13.44 1.09 15.62
C ALA A 75 -14.42 0.08 15.00
N ALA A 76 -14.53 0.04 13.66
CA ALA A 76 -15.40 -0.84 12.90
C ALA A 76 -14.60 -1.87 12.08
N ASP A 77 -15.19 -3.04 11.89
CA ASP A 77 -14.70 -4.08 11.00
C ASP A 77 -14.53 -3.51 9.56
N PRO A 78 -13.31 -3.54 8.98
CA PRO A 78 -13.06 -3.00 7.65
C PRO A 78 -13.75 -3.79 6.52
N THR A 79 -14.38 -4.94 6.82
CA THR A 79 -15.10 -5.77 5.85
C THR A 79 -16.11 -4.95 5.03
N GLN A 80 -16.96 -4.16 5.70
CA GLN A 80 -17.94 -3.32 5.01
C GLN A 80 -17.27 -2.26 4.10
N ALA A 81 -16.11 -1.74 4.50
CA ALA A 81 -15.39 -0.77 3.68
C ALA A 81 -14.80 -1.41 2.43
N VAL A 82 -14.28 -2.62 2.54
CA VAL A 82 -13.73 -3.39 1.41
C VAL A 82 -14.83 -3.79 0.42
N GLU A 83 -15.99 -4.23 0.91
CA GLU A 83 -17.15 -4.56 0.06
C GLU A 83 -17.68 -3.34 -0.70
N GLN A 84 -17.86 -2.21 -0.03
CA GLN A 84 -18.28 -0.98 -0.70
C GLN A 84 -17.24 -0.48 -1.69
N LEU A 85 -15.95 -0.65 -1.39
CA LEU A 85 -14.87 -0.27 -2.29
C LEU A 85 -14.85 -1.18 -3.53
N GLN A 86 -15.11 -2.48 -3.39
CA GLN A 86 -15.28 -3.40 -4.51
C GLN A 86 -16.41 -2.94 -5.44
N ASN A 87 -17.58 -2.61 -4.88
CA ASN A 87 -18.73 -2.10 -5.65
C ASN A 87 -18.42 -0.78 -6.37
N LEU A 88 -17.72 0.14 -5.69
CA LEU A 88 -17.30 1.41 -6.27
C LEU A 88 -16.34 1.23 -7.45
N LEU A 89 -15.37 0.32 -7.30
CA LEU A 89 -14.33 0.07 -8.30
C LEU A 89 -14.76 -0.92 -9.39
N GLN A 90 -15.93 -1.56 -9.22
CA GLN A 90 -16.43 -2.61 -10.08
C GLN A 90 -15.37 -3.70 -10.31
N THR A 91 -14.71 -4.15 -9.23
CA THR A 91 -13.73 -5.24 -9.30
C THR A 91 -14.44 -6.59 -9.16
N PRO A 92 -14.03 -7.61 -9.94
CA PRO A 92 -14.61 -8.96 -9.81
C PRO A 92 -14.31 -9.56 -8.43
N GLU A 93 -13.11 -9.28 -7.91
CA GLU A 93 -12.64 -9.75 -6.61
C GLU A 93 -12.66 -8.65 -5.54
N PRO A 94 -12.74 -9.04 -4.24
CA PRO A 94 -12.59 -8.10 -3.14
C PRO A 94 -11.25 -7.34 -3.18
N VAL A 95 -11.29 -6.05 -2.84
CA VAL A 95 -10.10 -5.18 -2.83
C VAL A 95 -9.32 -5.41 -1.54
N ARG A 96 -8.35 -6.33 -1.56
CA ARG A 96 -7.62 -6.76 -0.36
C ARG A 96 -6.38 -5.93 -0.12
N ILE A 97 -5.58 -5.68 -1.15
CA ILE A 97 -4.28 -5.00 -1.06
C ILE A 97 -4.42 -3.60 -1.65
N ILE A 98 -4.29 -2.60 -0.80
CA ILE A 98 -4.31 -1.18 -1.20
C ILE A 98 -2.93 -0.58 -0.98
N GLU A 99 -2.37 0.06 -1.99
CA GLU A 99 -1.14 0.85 -1.86
C GLU A 99 -1.44 2.34 -2.01
N GLY A 100 -1.13 3.12 -0.98
CA GLY A 100 -1.22 4.58 -1.00
C GLY A 100 0.11 5.19 -1.39
N ILE A 101 0.13 6.12 -2.34
CA ILE A 101 1.33 6.83 -2.80
C ILE A 101 1.13 8.33 -2.60
N ASP A 102 2.11 8.96 -1.96
CA ASP A 102 2.20 10.42 -1.81
C ASP A 102 3.60 10.86 -2.27
N VAL A 103 3.71 12.03 -2.90
CA VAL A 103 4.99 12.62 -3.28
C VAL A 103 5.12 13.99 -2.63
N ALA A 104 6.28 14.24 -2.02
CA ALA A 104 6.53 15.47 -1.32
C ALA A 104 7.89 16.06 -1.72
N ASN A 105 7.87 17.37 -1.95
CA ASN A 105 9.08 18.14 -2.20
C ASN A 105 9.70 18.57 -0.88
N ILE A 106 10.96 18.20 -0.65
CA ILE A 106 11.71 18.66 0.52
C ILE A 106 12.45 19.94 0.11
N ALA A 107 12.17 21.05 0.81
CA ALA A 107 12.94 22.28 0.66
C ALA A 107 14.45 21.99 0.83
N GLY A 108 15.22 22.15 -0.26
CA GLY A 108 16.66 21.89 -0.29
C GLY A 108 17.12 20.64 -1.07
N ALA A 109 16.47 20.34 -2.20
CA ALA A 109 16.94 19.53 -3.34
C ALA A 109 16.71 18.00 -3.32
N GLU A 110 15.98 17.43 -2.36
CA GLU A 110 15.71 15.98 -2.37
C GLU A 110 14.22 15.69 -2.32
N ALA A 111 13.57 15.47 -3.46
CA ALA A 111 12.17 15.03 -3.48
C ALA A 111 12.03 13.56 -3.06
N VAL A 112 10.90 13.21 -2.45
CA VAL A 112 10.66 11.88 -1.90
C VAL A 112 9.24 11.43 -2.20
N GLY A 113 9.13 10.23 -2.76
CA GLY A 113 7.88 9.46 -2.78
C GLY A 113 7.75 8.58 -1.55
N SER A 114 6.56 8.54 -0.97
CA SER A 114 6.19 7.64 0.10
C SER A 114 5.16 6.63 -0.40
N LEU A 115 5.25 5.39 0.08
CA LEU A 115 4.30 4.33 -0.21
C LEU A 115 3.90 3.65 1.09
N VAL A 116 2.60 3.56 1.31
CA VAL A 116 1.99 2.82 2.41
C VAL A 116 1.19 1.64 1.86
N LYS A 117 0.99 0.63 2.69
CA LYS A 117 0.33 -0.61 2.29
C LYS A 117 -0.74 -0.97 3.29
N PHE A 118 -1.89 -1.35 2.79
CA PHE A 118 -3.03 -1.85 3.56
C PHE A 118 -3.41 -3.24 3.07
N ILE A 119 -3.77 -4.12 3.99
CA ILE A 119 -4.25 -5.47 3.71
C ILE A 119 -5.56 -5.68 4.46
N ASP A 120 -6.61 -6.05 3.75
CA ASP A 120 -7.96 -6.22 4.27
C ASP A 120 -8.41 -4.98 5.08
N GLY A 121 -8.13 -3.79 4.53
CA GLY A 121 -8.46 -2.48 5.11
C GLY A 121 -7.60 -2.06 6.31
N LYS A 122 -6.57 -2.83 6.69
CA LYS A 122 -5.70 -2.52 7.85
C LYS A 122 -4.28 -2.14 7.42
N PRO A 123 -3.62 -1.17 8.09
CA PRO A 123 -2.24 -0.81 7.77
C PRO A 123 -1.26 -1.98 7.94
N PHE A 124 -0.42 -2.20 6.93
CA PHE A 124 0.68 -3.16 6.93
C PHE A 124 2.01 -2.42 6.85
N LYS A 125 2.49 -1.92 7.99
CA LYS A 125 3.69 -1.06 8.10
C LYS A 125 4.97 -1.67 7.51
N ASN A 126 5.15 -2.99 7.59
CA ASN A 126 6.29 -3.67 6.99
C ASN A 126 6.30 -3.62 5.45
N GLY A 127 5.16 -3.26 4.85
CA GLY A 127 5.01 -3.00 3.43
C GLY A 127 5.37 -1.58 3.00
N TYR A 128 5.64 -0.66 3.94
CA TYR A 128 5.86 0.74 3.62
C TYR A 128 7.23 0.95 2.98
N ARG A 129 7.34 1.91 2.06
CA ARG A 129 8.56 2.20 1.32
C ARG A 129 8.72 3.70 1.12
N ARG A 130 9.97 4.15 1.07
CA ARG A 130 10.33 5.51 0.67
C ARG A 130 11.19 5.44 -0.58
N PHE A 131 10.96 6.37 -1.48
CA PHE A 131 11.63 6.48 -2.76
C PHE A 131 12.25 7.87 -2.84
N LYS A 132 13.56 7.97 -2.59
CA LYS A 132 14.30 9.17 -2.96
C LYS A 132 14.21 9.34 -4.48
N ILE A 133 13.63 10.43 -4.95
CA ILE A 133 13.50 10.75 -6.38
C ILE A 133 14.89 11.04 -6.94
N LYS A 134 15.21 10.48 -8.12
CA LYS A 134 16.56 10.58 -8.71
C LYS A 134 16.56 11.19 -10.10
N THR A 135 15.49 11.02 -10.85
CA THR A 135 15.45 11.31 -12.29
C THR A 135 14.70 12.59 -12.63
N VAL A 136 14.01 13.18 -11.65
CA VAL A 136 13.24 14.41 -11.82
C VAL A 136 14.01 15.59 -11.23
N THR A 137 14.21 16.62 -12.04
CA THR A 137 14.80 17.89 -11.63
C THR A 137 13.71 18.94 -11.43
N GLY A 138 13.75 19.68 -10.32
CA GLY A 138 12.74 20.69 -10.02
C GLY A 138 11.46 20.11 -9.40
N ILE A 139 10.41 20.92 -9.38
CA ILE A 139 9.10 20.59 -8.78
C ILE A 139 8.16 20.13 -9.90
N ASP A 140 8.17 18.83 -10.17
CA ASP A 140 7.23 18.15 -11.08
C ASP A 140 6.66 16.89 -10.42
N ASP A 141 5.54 17.07 -9.70
CA ASP A 141 4.92 16.01 -8.93
C ASP A 141 4.41 14.86 -9.83
N TYR A 142 4.03 15.15 -11.07
CA TYR A 142 3.59 14.12 -12.03
C TYR A 142 4.74 13.21 -12.43
N ALA A 143 5.89 13.78 -12.77
CA ALA A 143 7.08 13.01 -13.08
C ALA A 143 7.58 12.20 -11.87
N MET A 144 7.47 12.75 -10.65
CA MET A 144 7.84 12.05 -9.43
C MET A 144 6.97 10.82 -9.17
N ILE A 145 5.65 10.97 -9.31
CA ILE A 145 4.71 9.84 -9.19
C ILE A 145 5.03 8.76 -10.23
N ALA A 146 5.28 9.16 -11.48
CA ALA A 146 5.66 8.23 -12.53
C ALA A 146 6.95 7.47 -12.18
N GLU A 147 7.97 8.12 -11.60
CA GLU A 147 9.19 7.46 -11.13
C GLU A 147 8.91 6.44 -10.01
N VAL A 148 8.10 6.82 -9.01
CA VAL A 148 7.74 5.95 -7.88
C VAL A 148 7.00 4.70 -8.39
N VAL A 149 5.98 4.88 -9.22
CA VAL A 149 5.20 3.80 -9.84
C VAL A 149 6.14 2.88 -10.62
N LYS A 150 7.00 3.44 -11.49
CA LYS A 150 7.96 2.66 -12.28
C LYS A 150 8.87 1.80 -11.41
N ARG A 151 9.41 2.37 -10.34
CA ARG A 151 10.34 1.67 -9.45
C ARG A 151 9.63 0.63 -8.59
N ARG A 152 8.45 0.93 -8.07
CA ARG A 152 7.67 0.04 -7.21
C ARG A 152 7.22 -1.21 -7.96
N TYR A 153 6.64 -1.04 -9.15
CA TYR A 153 6.02 -2.16 -9.88
C TYR A 153 7.01 -2.95 -10.72
N LYS A 154 8.22 -2.44 -10.98
CA LYS A 154 9.30 -3.22 -11.61
C LYS A 154 9.59 -4.51 -10.85
N TYR A 155 9.69 -4.44 -9.52
CA TYR A 155 9.94 -5.60 -8.66
C TYR A 155 8.68 -6.45 -8.44
N ALA A 156 7.50 -5.83 -8.44
CA ALA A 156 6.23 -6.53 -8.32
C ALA A 156 5.96 -7.42 -9.54
N LEU A 157 6.25 -6.93 -10.75
CA LEU A 157 6.17 -7.70 -12.00
C LEU A 157 7.09 -8.92 -11.99
N ARG A 158 8.25 -8.82 -11.33
CA ARG A 158 9.20 -9.94 -11.12
C ARG A 158 8.74 -10.95 -10.05
N GLY A 159 7.61 -10.72 -9.37
CA GLY A 159 7.09 -11.57 -8.31
C GLY A 159 7.77 -11.39 -6.94
N GLU A 160 8.65 -10.41 -6.80
CA GLU A 160 9.44 -10.17 -5.58
C GLU A 160 8.64 -9.46 -4.48
N GLU A 161 7.59 -8.73 -4.86
CA GLU A 161 6.68 -8.04 -3.94
C GLU A 161 5.21 -8.44 -4.19
N LEU A 162 4.31 -8.17 -3.23
CA LEU A 162 2.87 -8.39 -3.44
C LEU A 162 2.36 -7.35 -4.44
N TRP A 163 1.42 -7.76 -5.29
CA TRP A 163 0.78 -6.90 -6.28
C TRP A 163 -0.50 -6.30 -5.68
N PRO A 164 -0.78 -5.00 -5.84
CA PRO A 164 -1.97 -4.38 -5.26
C PRO A 164 -3.23 -4.61 -6.10
N ASP A 165 -4.38 -4.63 -5.43
CA ASP A 165 -5.71 -4.60 -6.06
C ASP A 165 -6.13 -3.15 -6.36
N LEU A 166 -5.72 -2.21 -5.50
CA LEU A 166 -5.91 -0.77 -5.69
C LEU A 166 -4.60 0.00 -5.44
N VAL A 167 -4.28 0.90 -6.35
CA VAL A 167 -3.27 1.95 -6.15
C VAL A 167 -3.99 3.27 -5.95
N LEU A 168 -3.84 3.85 -4.76
CA LEU A 168 -4.41 5.16 -4.41
C LEU A 168 -3.32 6.23 -4.45
N ILE A 169 -3.53 7.27 -5.24
CA ILE A 169 -2.63 8.41 -5.34
C ILE A 169 -3.18 9.57 -4.50
N ASP A 170 -2.34 10.16 -3.63
CA ASP A 170 -2.65 11.44 -2.98
C ASP A 170 -2.49 12.57 -4.00
N GLY A 171 -3.61 13.06 -4.54
CA GLY A 171 -3.61 14.04 -5.62
C GLY A 171 -4.90 14.06 -6.44
N GLY A 172 -4.99 15.04 -7.34
CA GLY A 172 -6.10 15.15 -8.31
C GLY A 172 -5.91 14.33 -9.60
N LEU A 173 -6.79 14.58 -10.57
CA LEU A 173 -6.85 13.87 -11.87
C LEU A 173 -5.52 13.84 -12.64
N GLY A 174 -4.71 14.91 -12.60
CA GLY A 174 -3.40 14.93 -13.27
C GLY A 174 -2.44 13.87 -12.71
N HIS A 175 -2.42 13.71 -11.39
CA HIS A 175 -1.60 12.72 -10.69
C HIS A 175 -2.06 11.29 -10.99
N LEU A 176 -3.39 11.07 -11.04
CA LEU A 176 -3.98 9.80 -11.47
C LEU A 176 -3.47 9.41 -12.87
N ARG A 177 -3.59 10.32 -13.84
CA ARG A 177 -3.17 10.07 -15.23
C ARG A 177 -1.68 9.78 -15.36
N ALA A 178 -0.84 10.48 -14.59
CA ALA A 178 0.59 10.22 -14.56
C ALA A 178 0.91 8.81 -14.04
N ALA A 179 0.24 8.37 -12.97
CA ALA A 179 0.36 7.02 -12.44
C ALA A 179 -0.14 5.95 -13.42
N GLU A 180 -1.31 6.17 -14.04
CA GLU A 180 -1.89 5.28 -15.06
C GLU A 180 -0.96 5.11 -16.27
N ALA A 181 -0.47 6.21 -16.83
CA ALA A 181 0.44 6.17 -17.97
C ALA A 181 1.71 5.39 -17.64
N ALA A 182 2.28 5.61 -16.45
CA ALA A 182 3.48 4.91 -16.00
C ALA A 182 3.22 3.40 -15.80
N LEU A 183 2.12 3.01 -15.16
CA LEU A 183 1.80 1.60 -14.93
C LEU A 183 1.47 0.88 -16.25
N ASN A 184 0.68 1.49 -17.12
CA ASN A 184 0.30 0.91 -18.42
C ASN A 184 1.51 0.70 -19.32
N ASP A 185 2.45 1.65 -19.37
CA ASP A 185 3.72 1.50 -20.11
C ASP A 185 4.52 0.28 -19.60
N MET A 186 4.59 0.10 -18.28
CA MET A 186 5.27 -1.07 -17.69
C MET A 186 4.59 -2.38 -18.02
N ILE A 187 3.26 -2.43 -17.92
CA ILE A 187 2.48 -3.63 -18.23
C ILE A 187 2.67 -3.97 -19.71
N ALA A 188 2.53 -3.00 -20.61
CA ALA A 188 2.72 -3.20 -22.04
C ALA A 188 4.12 -3.74 -22.38
N LYS A 189 5.18 -3.24 -21.73
CA LYS A 189 6.55 -3.74 -21.89
C LYS A 189 6.72 -5.17 -21.38
N ASN A 190 6.20 -5.48 -20.19
CA ASN A 190 6.28 -6.83 -19.62
C ASN A 190 5.43 -7.86 -20.39
N LEU A 191 4.37 -7.43 -21.08
CA LEU A 191 3.59 -8.30 -21.96
C LEU A 191 4.33 -8.68 -23.25
N ARG A 192 5.28 -7.85 -23.70
CA ARG A 192 6.13 -8.14 -24.87
C ARG A 192 7.25 -9.11 -24.53
N GLU A 193 7.79 -9.02 -23.32
CA GLU A 193 8.84 -9.90 -22.79
C GLU A 193 8.39 -10.50 -21.46
N PRO A 194 7.63 -11.62 -21.48
CA PRO A 194 7.08 -12.20 -20.26
C PRO A 194 8.20 -12.69 -19.35
N THR A 195 8.40 -11.99 -18.24
CA THR A 195 9.20 -12.52 -17.13
C THR A 195 8.43 -13.65 -16.42
N LYS A 196 9.12 -14.50 -15.62
CA LYS A 196 8.53 -15.59 -14.78
C LYS A 196 7.59 -15.07 -13.66
N GLY A 197 6.87 -13.99 -13.91
CA GLY A 197 6.05 -13.22 -12.96
C GLY A 197 4.56 -13.56 -13.00
N LYS A 198 3.76 -12.72 -12.32
CA LYS A 198 2.31 -12.88 -12.12
C LYS A 198 1.52 -13.06 -13.42
N SER A 199 0.37 -13.73 -13.32
CA SER A 199 -0.52 -13.99 -14.45
C SER A 199 -1.05 -12.69 -15.06
N LYS A 200 -1.24 -12.68 -16.39
CA LYS A 200 -1.81 -11.57 -17.17
C LYS A 200 -3.15 -11.08 -16.63
N SER A 201 -3.93 -11.94 -15.97
CA SER A 201 -5.21 -11.56 -15.33
C SER A 201 -5.02 -10.77 -14.03
N GLU A 202 -4.07 -11.16 -13.16
CA GLU A 202 -3.80 -10.49 -11.88
C GLU A 202 -3.35 -9.03 -12.09
N ILE A 203 -2.58 -8.78 -13.16
CA ILE A 203 -2.10 -7.44 -13.51
C ILE A 203 -3.24 -6.55 -14.06
N ARG A 204 -4.20 -7.13 -14.81
CA ARG A 204 -5.32 -6.38 -15.42
C ARG A 204 -6.38 -5.95 -14.40
N ASN A 205 -6.46 -6.62 -13.26
CA ASN A 205 -7.50 -6.35 -12.27
C ASN A 205 -7.15 -5.20 -11.32
N THR A 206 -5.90 -4.73 -11.30
CA THR A 206 -5.51 -3.59 -10.48
C THR A 206 -6.18 -2.32 -10.97
N ARG A 207 -6.87 -1.65 -10.07
CA ARG A 207 -7.44 -0.33 -10.31
C ARG A 207 -6.48 0.74 -9.80
N ILE A 208 -6.49 1.90 -10.46
CA ILE A 208 -5.86 3.11 -9.94
C ILE A 208 -6.95 4.13 -9.62
N ALA A 209 -6.83 4.79 -8.47
CA ALA A 209 -7.66 5.91 -8.10
C ALA A 209 -6.81 7.02 -7.50
N ALA A 210 -7.33 8.23 -7.48
CA ALA A 210 -6.73 9.33 -6.76
C ALA A 210 -7.75 10.03 -5.88
N ILE A 211 -7.30 10.60 -4.76
CA ILE A 211 -8.14 11.32 -3.82
C ILE A 211 -7.59 12.73 -3.60
N ALA A 212 -8.40 13.73 -3.91
CA ALA A 212 -8.02 15.13 -3.78
C ALA A 212 -8.36 15.70 -2.39
N LYS A 213 -7.40 16.42 -1.79
CA LYS A 213 -7.45 16.90 -0.39
C LYS A 213 -8.56 17.92 -0.06
N ARG A 214 -9.08 18.69 -1.02
CA ARG A 214 -10.04 19.78 -0.73
C ARG A 214 -11.47 19.28 -0.50
N GLU A 215 -11.96 18.41 -1.37
CA GLU A 215 -13.36 17.96 -1.33
C GLU A 215 -13.49 16.44 -1.15
N GLU A 216 -12.38 15.74 -0.94
CA GLU A 216 -12.36 14.27 -0.83
C GLU A 216 -12.94 13.62 -2.10
N GLU A 217 -12.70 14.30 -3.23
CA GLU A 217 -13.12 13.85 -4.54
C GLU A 217 -12.27 12.67 -4.97
N ILE A 218 -12.95 11.57 -5.31
CA ILE A 218 -12.31 10.34 -5.75
C ILE A 218 -12.35 10.31 -7.27
N TYR A 219 -11.18 10.34 -7.89
CA TYR A 219 -11.02 10.16 -9.32
C TYR A 219 -10.74 8.69 -9.58
N LEU A 220 -11.61 8.05 -10.37
CA LEU A 220 -11.48 6.64 -10.75
C LEU A 220 -10.82 6.51 -12.11
N GLN A 221 -10.09 5.42 -12.30
CA GLN A 221 -9.44 5.11 -13.56
C GLN A 221 -10.42 5.14 -14.74
N GLY A 222 -10.01 5.82 -15.80
CA GLY A 222 -10.82 6.01 -17.02
C GLY A 222 -11.95 7.04 -16.91
N SER A 223 -12.18 7.66 -15.74
CA SER A 223 -13.15 8.74 -15.56
C SER A 223 -12.46 10.09 -15.38
N SER A 224 -12.96 11.12 -16.07
CA SER A 224 -12.58 12.52 -15.82
C SER A 224 -13.43 13.19 -14.74
N LYS A 225 -14.61 12.63 -14.43
CA LYS A 225 -15.53 13.17 -13.42
C LYS A 225 -15.23 12.54 -12.06
N PRO A 226 -15.10 13.35 -10.99
CA PRO A 226 -14.91 12.82 -9.65
C PRO A 226 -16.19 12.15 -9.13
N VAL A 227 -16.01 11.12 -8.32
CA VAL A 227 -17.06 10.51 -7.51
C VAL A 227 -17.03 11.12 -6.13
N ARG A 228 -18.18 11.61 -5.68
CA ARG A 228 -18.37 12.15 -4.32
C ARG A 228 -19.12 11.13 -3.49
N LEU A 229 -18.44 10.56 -2.50
CA LEU A 229 -19.06 9.63 -1.54
C LEU A 229 -19.58 10.38 -0.32
N ALA A 230 -20.66 9.90 0.28
CA ALA A 230 -21.17 10.44 1.55
C ALA A 230 -20.10 10.38 2.66
N ARG A 231 -20.09 11.36 3.58
CA ARG A 231 -19.07 11.45 4.65
C ARG A 231 -19.04 10.23 5.58
N ASN A 232 -20.19 9.59 5.78
CA ASN A 232 -20.33 8.39 6.59
C ASN A 232 -19.96 7.10 5.85
N CYS A 233 -19.74 7.14 4.53
CA CYS A 233 -19.43 5.97 3.72
C CYS A 233 -18.13 5.28 4.17
N PRO A 234 -18.19 3.99 4.59
CA PRO A 234 -17.01 3.19 4.94
C PRO A 234 -15.88 3.21 3.89
N ALA A 235 -16.20 3.07 2.60
CA ALA A 235 -15.17 3.11 1.54
C ALA A 235 -14.45 4.46 1.48
N ARG A 236 -15.17 5.58 1.63
CA ARG A 236 -14.57 6.91 1.70
C ARG A 236 -13.59 7.01 2.87
N LYS A 237 -14.00 6.57 4.06
CA LYS A 237 -13.15 6.59 5.26
C LYS A 237 -11.89 5.76 5.10
N LEU A 238 -11.99 4.60 4.42
CA LEU A 238 -10.83 3.75 4.14
C LEU A 238 -9.85 4.45 3.18
N LEU A 239 -10.35 5.04 2.09
CA LEU A 239 -9.49 5.78 1.15
C LEU A 239 -8.83 7.00 1.81
N GLN A 240 -9.58 7.71 2.66
CA GLN A 240 -9.04 8.80 3.49
C GLN A 240 -7.92 8.29 4.41
N TYR A 241 -8.13 7.17 5.09
CA TYR A 241 -7.13 6.62 5.98
C TYR A 241 -5.84 6.22 5.24
N VAL A 242 -5.97 5.61 4.07
CA VAL A 242 -4.82 5.27 3.22
C VAL A 242 -4.05 6.53 2.81
N ARG A 243 -4.75 7.59 2.40
CA ARG A 243 -4.14 8.88 2.03
C ARG A 243 -3.44 9.52 3.23
N ASP A 244 -4.16 9.67 4.34
CA ASP A 244 -3.65 10.35 5.53
C ASP A 244 -2.43 9.62 6.09
N GLU A 245 -2.41 8.29 6.02
CA GLU A 245 -1.27 7.47 6.41
C GLU A 245 -0.08 7.63 5.45
N ALA A 246 -0.31 7.74 4.14
CA ALA A 246 0.73 8.04 3.15
C ALA A 246 1.37 9.40 3.43
N HIS A 247 0.53 10.42 3.60
CA HIS A 247 0.94 11.78 3.91
C HIS A 247 1.72 11.84 5.25
N ARG A 248 1.21 11.18 6.30
CA ARG A 248 1.89 11.08 7.60
C ARG A 248 3.26 10.41 7.47
N PHE A 249 3.34 9.33 6.70
CA PHE A 249 4.59 8.58 6.50
C PHE A 249 5.64 9.38 5.72
N ALA A 250 5.21 10.22 4.77
CA ALA A 250 6.04 11.21 4.10
C ALA A 250 6.53 12.27 5.10
N GLN A 251 5.64 12.97 5.79
CA GLN A 251 5.97 14.03 6.77
C GLN A 251 6.99 13.59 7.81
N HIS A 252 6.81 12.40 8.39
CA HIS A 252 7.75 11.85 9.37
C HIS A 252 9.18 11.72 8.81
N TYR A 253 9.35 11.42 7.52
CA TYR A 253 10.66 11.39 6.88
C TYR A 253 11.32 12.77 6.79
N HIS A 254 10.53 13.82 6.50
CA HIS A 254 11.03 15.20 6.50
C HIS A 254 11.56 15.60 7.88
N HIS A 255 10.87 15.21 8.96
CA HIS A 255 11.34 15.46 10.32
C HIS A 255 12.69 14.78 10.59
N ILE A 256 12.85 13.51 10.19
CA ILE A 256 14.12 12.77 10.34
C ILE A 256 15.25 13.42 9.51
N LEU A 257 14.97 13.85 8.27
CA LEU A 257 15.99 14.48 7.43
C LEU A 257 16.42 15.85 7.95
N ARG A 258 15.47 16.63 8.48
CA ARG A 258 15.76 17.92 9.12
C ARG A 258 16.61 17.74 10.38
N SER A 259 16.28 16.80 11.24
CA SER A 259 17.07 16.54 12.46
C SER A 259 18.50 16.10 12.13
N LYS A 260 18.69 15.24 11.12
CA LYS A 260 20.03 14.84 10.64
C LYS A 260 20.83 16.01 10.03
N LYS A 261 20.20 16.87 9.21
CA LYS A 261 20.89 18.06 8.65
C LYS A 261 21.31 19.05 9.73
N THR A 262 20.52 19.24 10.78
CA THR A 262 20.88 20.11 11.91
C THR A 262 22.04 19.58 12.73
N LEU A 263 22.13 18.24 12.88
CA LEU A 263 23.25 17.59 13.57
C LEU A 263 24.55 17.66 12.76
N ASN A 264 24.52 17.39 11.46
CA ASN A 264 25.71 17.44 10.60
C ASN A 264 26.23 18.86 10.31
N LYS A 265 25.49 19.92 10.65
CA LYS A 265 25.95 21.31 10.52
C LYS A 265 26.70 21.82 11.77
N LYS A 266 26.73 21.01 12.84
CA LYS A 266 27.37 21.33 14.13
C LYS A 266 28.64 20.51 14.39
N SER A 267 29.18 19.82 13.38
CA SER A 267 30.47 19.14 13.39
C SER A 267 31.31 19.68 12.24
#